data_AF-A0A7V9B3Q7-F1
#
_entry.id   AF-A0A7V9B3Q7-F1
#
_cell.length_a   1.000
_cell.length_b   1.000
_cell.length_c   1.000
_cell.angle_alpha   90.00
_cell.angle_beta   90.00
_cell.angle_gamma   90.00
#
_symmetry.space_group_name_H-M   'P 1'
#
loop_
_entity.id
_entity.type
_entity.pdbx_description
1 polymer ?
#
loop_
_entity_poly.entity_id
_entity_poly.type
_entity_poly.pdbx_seq_one_letter_code
_entity_poly.pdbx_strand_id
1 'polypeptide(L)'
;MRNNLSFENKTLVDVLFSFNGRDQYARPVCLTWNDEDYPLGGVQFWYAERRNGTLIHHYCVGDANGDYTFELSLETENLTWSLDKATKTTSNGFGLGRQFLGVTS
;
A
#
# COMPACT_ATOMS: atom_id res chain seq x y z
N MET A 1 -32.68 8.71 -7.07
CA MET A 1 -31.51 7.83 -7.04
C MET A 1 -30.28 8.72 -7.20
N ARG A 2 -29.52 8.97 -6.13
CA ARG A 2 -28.30 9.78 -6.21
C ARG A 2 -27.12 8.84 -6.46
N ASN A 3 -26.62 8.82 -7.68
CA ASN A 3 -25.35 8.19 -7.99
C ASN A 3 -24.24 9.10 -7.46
N ASN A 4 -23.79 8.84 -6.23
CA ASN A 4 -22.49 9.34 -5.76
C ASN A 4 -21.42 8.48 -6.42
N LEU A 5 -21.05 8.82 -7.66
CA LEU A 5 -19.77 8.42 -8.20
C LEU A 5 -18.75 9.38 -7.58
N SER A 6 -18.29 9.06 -6.38
CA SER A 6 -17.02 9.61 -5.92
C SER A 6 -15.96 9.08 -6.88
N PHE A 7 -15.62 9.89 -7.89
CA PHE A 7 -14.29 9.81 -8.47
C PHE A 7 -13.33 10.19 -7.34
N GLU A 8 -12.99 9.19 -6.51
CA GLU A 8 -11.81 9.27 -5.67
C GLU A 8 -10.66 9.67 -6.59
N ASN A 9 -9.95 10.72 -6.20
CA ASN A 9 -8.92 11.34 -7.03
C ASN A 9 -7.69 10.42 -7.04
N LYS A 10 -7.79 9.30 -7.79
CA LYS A 10 -6.72 8.32 -7.95
C LYS A 10 -5.53 9.02 -8.58
N THR A 11 -4.42 9.03 -7.87
CA THR A 11 -3.20 9.72 -8.31
C THR A 11 -2.30 8.71 -9.00
N LEU A 12 -1.84 9.01 -10.22
CA LEU A 12 -0.84 8.17 -10.90
C LEU A 12 0.48 8.22 -10.15
N VAL A 13 1.10 7.07 -9.96
CA VAL A 13 2.34 6.93 -9.19
C VAL A 13 3.28 5.93 -9.86
N ASP A 14 4.57 6.09 -9.57
CA ASP A 14 5.58 5.13 -10.00
C ASP A 14 5.75 4.05 -8.92
N VAL A 15 5.70 2.80 -9.34
CA VAL A 15 5.84 1.64 -8.45
C VAL A 15 6.84 0.67 -9.04
N LEU A 16 7.91 0.40 -8.29
CA LEU A 16 8.74 -0.77 -8.55
C LEU A 16 8.00 -1.99 -8.01
N PHE A 17 7.76 -2.99 -8.87
CA PHE A 17 7.10 -4.23 -8.48
C PHE A 17 7.83 -5.45 -9.06
N SER A 18 7.69 -6.59 -8.39
CA SER A 18 8.13 -7.88 -8.90
C SER A 18 6.93 -8.67 -9.42
N PHE A 19 7.12 -9.43 -10.49
CA PHE A 19 6.10 -10.33 -11.02
C PHE A 19 6.58 -11.77 -10.95
N ASN A 20 5.81 -12.63 -10.28
CA ASN A 20 6.03 -14.05 -10.27
C ASN A 20 5.11 -14.72 -11.30
N GLY A 21 5.67 -15.15 -12.43
CA GLY A 21 4.92 -15.78 -13.51
C GLY A 21 4.30 -17.14 -13.18
N ARG A 22 4.79 -17.83 -12.14
CA ARG A 22 4.18 -19.09 -11.67
C ARG A 22 2.89 -18.82 -10.92
N ASP A 23 2.91 -17.84 -10.04
CA ASP A 23 1.78 -17.53 -9.14
C ASP A 23 0.87 -16.44 -9.72
N GLN A 24 1.23 -15.88 -10.89
CA GLN A 24 0.53 -14.77 -11.55
C GLN A 24 0.30 -13.58 -10.60
N TYR A 25 1.30 -13.32 -9.75
CA TYR A 25 1.21 -12.34 -8.69
C TYR A 25 2.23 -11.22 -8.90
N ALA A 26 1.73 -10.01 -9.11
CA ALA A 26 2.52 -8.79 -9.06
C ALA A 26 2.58 -8.31 -7.59
N ARG A 27 3.77 -8.06 -7.08
CA ARG A 27 4.00 -7.58 -5.71
C ARG A 27 4.70 -6.23 -5.76
N PRO A 28 4.10 -5.16 -5.23
CA PRO A 28 4.78 -3.87 -5.12
C PRO A 28 5.96 -3.96 -4.12
N VAL A 29 7.04 -3.25 -4.41
CA VAL A 29 8.33 -3.29 -3.70
C VAL A 29 8.78 -1.89 -3.27
N CYS A 30 8.59 -0.88 -4.11
CA CYS A 30 8.87 0.52 -3.78
C CYS A 30 7.80 1.40 -4.43
N LEU A 31 7.33 2.42 -3.70
CA LEU A 31 6.43 3.45 -4.20
C LEU A 31 7.20 4.77 -4.24
N THR A 32 7.19 5.47 -5.38
CA THR A 32 7.64 6.86 -5.46
C THR A 32 6.42 7.77 -5.43
N TRP A 33 6.32 8.61 -4.40
CA TRP A 33 5.18 9.52 -4.19
C TRP A 33 5.66 10.81 -3.53
N ASN A 34 5.23 11.97 -4.04
CA ASN A 34 5.67 13.30 -3.58
C ASN A 34 7.20 13.47 -3.57
N ASP A 35 7.88 13.03 -4.63
CA ASP A 35 9.34 13.08 -4.78
C ASP A 35 10.12 12.31 -3.69
N GLU A 36 9.46 11.39 -2.98
CA GLU A 36 10.05 10.51 -1.98
C GLU A 36 9.82 9.04 -2.34
N ASP A 37 10.85 8.22 -2.07
CA ASP A 37 10.79 6.78 -2.23
C ASP A 37 10.41 6.10 -0.91
N TYR A 38 9.37 5.28 -0.97
CA TYR A 38 8.85 4.49 0.14
C TYR A 38 9.13 3.01 -0.15
N PRO A 39 10.18 2.41 0.45
CA PRO A 39 10.36 0.97 0.43
C PRO A 39 9.14 0.30 1.06
N LEU A 40 8.50 -0.60 0.32
CA LEU A 40 7.28 -1.27 0.77
C LEU A 40 7.65 -2.58 1.48
N GLY A 41 7.20 -2.72 2.72
CA GLY A 41 7.51 -3.89 3.54
C GLY A 41 6.78 -5.12 3.02
N GLY A 42 5.48 -5.20 3.30
CA GLY A 42 4.65 -6.35 2.99
C GLY A 42 3.23 -5.98 2.58
N VAL A 43 2.65 -6.78 1.69
CA VAL A 43 1.24 -6.70 1.33
C VAL A 43 0.41 -7.29 2.46
N GLN A 44 -0.38 -6.43 3.11
CA GLN A 44 -1.26 -6.80 4.22
C GLN A 44 -2.56 -7.41 3.70
N PHE A 45 -3.05 -6.87 2.58
CA PHE A 45 -4.26 -7.35 1.92
C PHE A 45 -4.12 -7.20 0.40
N TRP A 46 -4.68 -8.17 -0.32
CA TRP A 46 -4.71 -8.17 -1.77
C TRP A 46 -5.98 -8.84 -2.28
N TYR A 47 -6.54 -8.25 -3.33
CA TYR A 47 -7.59 -8.88 -4.14
C TYR A 47 -7.50 -8.35 -5.58
N ALA A 48 -8.24 -8.99 -6.49
CA ALA A 48 -8.35 -8.51 -7.85
C ALA A 48 -9.82 -8.52 -8.29
N GLU A 49 -10.20 -7.54 -9.10
CA GLU A 49 -11.52 -7.46 -9.72
C GLU A 49 -11.41 -7.22 -11.22
N ARG A 50 -12.48 -7.53 -11.96
CA ARG A 50 -12.61 -7.13 -13.35
C ARG A 50 -13.55 -5.93 -13.45
N ARG A 51 -13.05 -4.82 -14.00
CA ARG A 51 -13.82 -3.61 -14.27
C ARG A 51 -13.82 -3.38 -15.77
N ASN A 52 -15.01 -3.44 -16.39
CA ASN A 52 -15.19 -3.30 -17.84
C ASN A 52 -14.31 -4.24 -18.69
N GLY A 53 -13.98 -5.42 -18.17
CA GLY A 53 -13.14 -6.41 -18.85
C GLY A 53 -11.65 -6.35 -18.48
N THR A 54 -11.17 -5.22 -17.95
CA THR A 54 -9.80 -5.04 -17.49
C THR A 54 -9.63 -5.62 -16.09
N LEU A 55 -8.55 -6.37 -15.86
CA LEU A 55 -8.19 -6.89 -14.54
C LEU A 55 -7.47 -5.81 -13.75
N ILE A 56 -7.95 -5.54 -12.54
CA ILE A 56 -7.35 -4.57 -11.62
C ILE A 56 -6.96 -5.31 -10.34
N HIS A 57 -5.68 -5.22 -9.98
CA HIS A 57 -5.19 -5.71 -8.69
C HIS A 57 -5.18 -4.58 -7.68
N HIS A 58 -5.69 -4.85 -6.48
CA HIS A 58 -5.76 -3.92 -5.37
C HIS A 58 -4.87 -4.40 -4.24
N TYR A 59 -4.07 -3.50 -3.68
CA TYR A 59 -3.09 -3.79 -2.64
C TYR A 59 -3.28 -2.84 -1.48
N CYS A 60 -3.22 -3.36 -0.26
CA CYS A 60 -2.96 -2.60 0.94
C CYS A 60 -1.56 -2.96 1.46
N VAL A 61 -0.65 -1.98 1.51
CA VAL A 61 0.76 -2.18 1.82
C VAL A 61 1.23 -1.18 2.87
N GLY A 62 2.01 -1.65 3.84
CA GLY A 62 2.76 -0.77 4.72
C GLY A 62 4.11 -0.41 4.11
N ASP A 63 4.60 0.80 4.38
CA ASP A 63 6.00 1.10 4.18
C ASP A 63 6.87 0.29 5.17
N ALA A 64 8.17 0.19 4.87
CA ALA A 64 9.10 -0.60 5.68
C ALA A 64 9.31 0.01 7.07
N ASN A 65 9.10 1.33 7.24
CA ASN A 65 9.26 2.00 8.54
C ASN A 65 8.00 1.92 9.41
N GLY A 66 6.84 1.59 8.81
CA GLY A 66 5.55 1.54 9.48
C GLY A 66 4.89 2.91 9.66
N ASP A 67 5.42 3.95 9.00
CA ASP A 67 4.91 5.31 9.03
C ASP A 67 3.66 5.51 8.19
N TYR A 68 3.46 4.68 7.15
CA TYR A 68 2.37 4.81 6.20
C TYR A 68 1.77 3.46 5.81
N THR A 69 0.46 3.47 5.58
CA THR A 69 -0.26 2.43 4.84
C THR A 69 -0.80 3.02 3.53
N PHE A 70 -0.50 2.37 2.41
CA PHE A 70 -0.93 2.76 1.08
C PHE A 70 -1.94 1.77 0.50
N GLU A 71 -2.97 2.29 -0.14
CA GLU A 71 -3.89 1.54 -0.99
C GLU A 71 -3.53 1.83 -2.46
N LEU A 72 -3.06 0.80 -3.16
CA LEU A 72 -2.58 0.87 -4.54
C LEU A 72 -3.44 0.02 -5.47
N SER A 73 -3.67 0.51 -6.67
CA SER A 73 -4.28 -0.25 -7.77
C SER A 73 -3.27 -0.44 -8.90
N LEU A 74 -3.25 -1.63 -9.50
CA LEU A 74 -2.57 -1.93 -10.77
C LEU A 74 -3.61 -2.33 -11.82
N GLU A 75 -3.73 -1.54 -12.87
CA GLU A 75 -4.49 -1.89 -14.07
C GLU A 75 -3.59 -2.69 -15.04
N THR A 76 -3.96 -3.94 -15.34
CA THR A 76 -3.02 -4.85 -16.03
C THR A 76 -2.90 -4.62 -17.54
N GLU A 77 -3.84 -3.92 -18.16
CA GLU A 77 -3.88 -3.73 -19.61
C GLU A 77 -2.80 -2.74 -20.07
N ASN A 78 -2.52 -1.72 -19.27
CA ASN A 78 -1.53 -0.68 -19.53
C ASN A 78 -0.43 -0.61 -18.47
N LEU A 79 -0.45 -1.52 -17.48
CA LEU A 79 0.46 -1.56 -16.33
C LEU A 79 0.49 -0.25 -15.52
N THR A 80 -0.63 0.47 -15.48
CA THR A 80 -0.74 1.73 -14.77
C THR A 80 -0.96 1.48 -13.28
N TRP A 81 -0.14 2.12 -12.46
CA TRP A 81 -0.31 2.15 -11.01
C TRP A 81 -1.01 3.44 -10.58
N SER A 82 -1.96 3.30 -9.66
CA SER A 82 -2.55 4.45 -8.97
C SER A 82 -2.49 4.30 -7.46
N LEU A 83 -2.25 5.42 -6.80
CA LEU A 83 -2.44 5.58 -5.37
C LEU A 83 -3.88 6.03 -5.13
N ASP A 84 -4.63 5.17 -4.45
CA ASP A 84 -6.02 5.41 -4.11
C ASP A 84 -6.12 6.13 -2.75
N LYS A 85 -5.24 5.76 -1.81
CA LYS A 85 -5.18 6.36 -0.48
C LYS A 85 -3.82 6.17 0.18
N ALA A 86 -3.35 7.21 0.88
CA ALA A 86 -2.21 7.14 1.80
C ALA A 86 -2.69 7.50 3.22
N THR A 87 -2.47 6.61 4.18
CA THR A 87 -2.83 6.82 5.58
C THR A 87 -1.57 6.82 6.42
N LYS A 88 -1.27 7.95 7.06
CA LYS A 88 -0.16 8.02 8.02
C LYS A 88 -0.51 7.24 9.28
N THR A 89 0.37 6.36 9.71
CA THR A 89 0.28 5.70 11.00
C THR A 89 0.55 6.74 12.08
N THR A 90 -0.49 7.30 12.69
CA THR A 90 -0.34 8.03 13.94
C THR A 90 -0.01 7.01 15.03
N SER A 91 1.23 7.03 15.51
CA SER A 91 1.57 6.43 16.79
C SER A 91 0.83 7.20 17.89
N ASN A 92 -0.42 6.80 18.15
CA ASN A 92 -1.01 7.11 19.44
C ASN A 92 -0.12 6.43 20.46
N GLY A 93 0.71 7.22 21.14
CA GLY A 93 1.70 6.75 22.09
C GLY A 93 1.07 5.92 23.20
N PHE A 94 0.94 4.62 22.97
CA PHE A 94 0.95 3.64 24.04
C PHE A 94 2.40 3.42 24.40
N GLY A 95 2.92 4.34 25.22
CA GLY A 95 4.15 4.12 25.97
C GLY A 95 3.96 2.92 26.88
N LEU A 96 4.27 1.73 26.38
CA LEU A 96 4.55 0.60 27.26
C LEU A 96 5.90 0.89 27.92
N GLY A 97 5.82 1.45 29.13
CA GLY A 97 6.93 1.55 30.05
C GLY A 97 7.52 0.16 30.28
N ARG A 98 8.56 -0.18 29.52
CA ARG A 98 9.54 -1.17 29.94
C ARG A 98 10.43 -0.52 31.01
N GLN A 99 9.94 -0.48 32.25
CA GLN A 99 10.84 -0.44 33.39
C GLN A 99 11.55 -1.80 33.44
N PHE A 100 12.76 -1.85 32.91
CA PHE A 100 13.72 -2.85 33.35
C PHE A 100 14.13 -2.47 34.77
N LEU A 101 13.53 -3.11 35.78
CA LEU A 101 14.10 -3.13 37.11
C LEU A 101 15.39 -3.95 37.04
N GLY A 102 16.50 -3.23 36.99
CA GLY A 102 17.82 -3.80 37.21
C GLY A 102 17.86 -4.46 38.58
N VAL A 103 18.28 -5.72 38.60
CA VAL A 103 18.69 -6.44 39.79
C VAL A 103 19.91 -5.70 40.36
N THR A 104 19.78 -5.16 41.57
CA THR A 104 20.95 -4.79 42.37
C THR A 104 21.24 -5.94 43.33
N SER A 105 22.51 -6.35 43.28
CA SER A 105 23.31 -7.24 44.13
C SER A 105 22.81 -7.52 45.54
#